data_AF-A0A956E1Z9-F1
#
_entry.id   AF-A0A956E1Z9-F1
#
_cell.length_a   1.000
_cell.length_b   1.000
_cell.length_c   1.000
_cell.angle_alpha   90.00
_cell.angle_beta   90.00
_cell.angle_gamma   90.00
#
_symmetry.space_group_name_H-M   'P 1'
#
loop_
_entity.id
_entity.type
_entity.pdbx_description
1 polymer ?
#
loop_
_entity_poly.entity_id
_entity_poly.type
_entity_poly.pdbx_seq_one_letter_code
_entity_poly.pdbx_strand_id
1 'polypeptide(L)'
;MTVLDAPVRSGAWRPVFFVPAGLCLLAGLDAAVMLLDLPAPVEADRLPEVHGFVLVLGFVGTLIALERAIALGKRWGMVAPALLGLGALLTLAPLPLLVGQLALVAGALSLVAVYLPLWRRQEDEAVLVQALGAVLAAGAAWLWAGGVGVPVLLPWLVAFVVLTIAGERLELARLGMGPNAGAVLVLLAVCVAVGVVASLLAPQPGSAFLGVTLA
;
A
#
# COMPACT_ATOMS: atom_id res chain seq x y z
N MET A 1 47.75 -10.01 6.78
CA MET A 1 47.13 -8.76 6.32
C MET A 1 46.37 -9.03 5.02
N THR A 2 45.07 -9.28 5.13
CA THR A 2 44.03 -8.82 4.18
C THR A 2 42.76 -8.69 5.01
N VAL A 3 42.56 -7.46 5.48
CA VAL A 3 41.31 -6.92 5.97
C VAL A 3 40.24 -7.20 4.89
N LEU A 4 39.04 -7.68 5.27
CA LEU A 4 37.72 -7.41 4.63
C LEU A 4 36.63 -8.51 4.77
N ASP A 5 36.70 -9.43 5.73
CA ASP A 5 35.49 -10.15 6.20
C ASP A 5 34.99 -9.54 7.52
N ALA A 6 34.62 -8.26 7.47
CA ALA A 6 33.79 -7.69 8.52
C ALA A 6 32.34 -8.12 8.25
N PRO A 7 31.62 -8.72 9.21
CA PRO A 7 30.19 -8.94 9.05
C PRO A 7 29.55 -7.58 8.79
N VAL A 8 28.80 -7.45 7.68
CA VAL A 8 27.97 -6.28 7.41
C VAL A 8 27.04 -6.14 8.62
N ARG A 9 27.32 -5.17 9.49
CA ARG A 9 26.45 -4.82 10.63
C ARG A 9 25.04 -4.66 10.07
N SER A 10 24.14 -5.57 10.45
CA SER A 10 22.72 -5.50 10.14
C SER A 10 22.22 -4.13 10.58
N GLY A 11 21.81 -3.31 9.61
CA GLY A 11 21.74 -1.86 9.78
C GLY A 11 20.76 -1.41 10.87
N ALA A 12 21.30 -0.79 11.93
CA ALA A 12 20.59 -0.16 13.03
C ALA A 12 19.60 0.97 12.62
N TRP A 13 19.51 1.28 11.33
CA TRP A 13 18.69 2.37 10.77
C TRP A 13 17.31 1.87 10.29
N ARG A 14 17.12 0.55 10.19
CA ARG A 14 15.84 -0.07 9.83
C ARG A 14 14.67 0.28 10.76
N PRO A 15 14.82 0.34 12.11
CA PRO A 15 13.74 0.74 13.00
C PRO A 15 13.22 2.17 12.75
N VAL A 16 14.00 3.04 12.10
CA VAL A 16 13.59 4.43 11.83
C VAL A 16 12.32 4.50 10.98
N PHE A 17 12.08 3.53 10.09
CA PHE A 17 10.89 3.50 9.22
C PHE A 17 9.63 2.96 9.92
N PHE A 18 9.77 2.30 11.07
CA PHE A 18 8.62 1.88 11.88
C PHE A 18 8.00 3.06 12.62
N VAL A 19 8.78 4.11 12.92
CA VAL A 19 8.29 5.31 13.60
C VAL A 19 7.19 6.02 12.80
N PRO A 20 7.40 6.42 11.52
CA PRO A 20 6.34 7.07 10.76
C PRO A 20 5.12 6.15 10.53
N ALA A 21 5.35 4.85 10.31
CA ALA A 21 4.26 3.88 10.18
C ALA A 21 3.43 3.78 11.48
N GLY A 22 4.08 3.70 12.63
CA GLY A 22 3.43 3.67 13.94
C GLY A 22 2.65 4.95 14.25
N LEU A 23 3.19 6.11 13.89
CA LEU A 23 2.48 7.39 14.02
C LEU A 23 1.25 7.44 13.11
N CYS A 24 1.33 6.92 11.87
CA CYS A 24 0.17 6.81 10.98
C CYS A 24 -0.89 5.86 11.55
N LEU A 25 -0.50 4.74 12.16
CA LEU A 25 -1.43 3.84 12.84
C LEU A 25 -2.18 4.55 13.96
N LEU A 26 -1.46 5.25 14.85
CA LEU A 26 -2.07 5.96 15.97
C LEU A 26 -3.01 7.07 15.50
N ALA A 27 -2.58 7.90 14.53
CA ALA A 27 -3.42 8.94 13.95
C ALA A 27 -4.65 8.37 13.23
N GLY A 28 -4.49 7.23 12.54
CA GLY A 28 -5.59 6.53 11.90
C GLY A 28 -6.61 5.98 12.88
N LEU A 29 -6.16 5.42 14.02
CA LEU A 29 -7.05 4.95 15.09
C LEU A 29 -7.82 6.10 15.74
N ASP A 30 -7.15 7.22 16.00
CA ASP A 30 -7.76 8.44 16.52
C ASP A 30 -8.84 8.98 15.57
N ALA A 31 -8.53 9.07 14.27
CA ALA A 31 -9.50 9.43 13.23
C ALA A 31 -10.68 8.43 13.12
N ALA A 32 -10.46 7.14 13.37
CA ALA A 32 -11.55 6.14 13.41
C ALA A 32 -12.50 6.37 14.59
N VAL A 33 -11.98 6.74 15.76
CA VAL A 33 -12.82 7.08 16.93
C VAL A 33 -13.66 8.31 16.62
N MET A 34 -13.09 9.32 15.95
CA MET A 34 -13.85 10.49 15.47
C MET A 34 -14.94 10.10 14.46
N LEU A 35 -14.64 9.23 13.49
CA LEU A 35 -15.61 8.73 12.50
C LEU A 35 -16.76 7.91 13.13
N LEU A 36 -16.57 7.40 14.35
CA LEU A 36 -17.59 6.70 15.13
C LEU A 36 -18.39 7.64 16.05
N ASP A 37 -18.17 8.96 15.98
CA ASP A 37 -18.73 9.97 16.88
C ASP A 37 -18.44 9.68 18.38
N LEU A 38 -17.26 9.09 18.65
CA LEU A 38 -16.75 8.82 19.99
C LEU A 38 -15.72 9.88 20.42
N PRO A 39 -15.51 10.10 21.73
CA PRO A 39 -14.53 11.07 22.21
C PRO A 39 -13.10 10.65 21.83
N ALA A 40 -12.47 11.42 20.93
CA ALA A 40 -11.12 11.17 20.45
C ALA A 40 -10.07 11.92 21.31
N PRO A 41 -8.90 11.30 21.58
CA PRO A 41 -7.80 11.96 22.27
C PRO A 41 -7.27 13.23 21.58
N VAL A 42 -7.24 13.24 20.24
CA VAL A 42 -6.83 14.39 19.43
C VAL A 42 -7.97 14.78 18.50
N GLU A 43 -8.29 16.07 18.44
CA GLU A 43 -9.32 16.58 17.54
C GLU A 43 -8.68 17.43 16.45
N ALA A 44 -8.90 17.05 15.19
CA ALA A 44 -8.56 17.89 14.05
C ALA A 44 -9.55 17.63 12.90
N ASP A 45 -10.10 18.70 12.31
CA ASP A 45 -11.14 18.62 11.28
C ASP A 45 -10.73 17.74 10.08
N ARG A 46 -9.44 17.73 9.74
CA ARG A 46 -8.89 16.99 8.60
C ARG A 46 -8.68 15.50 8.87
N LEU A 47 -8.58 15.06 10.14
CA LEU A 47 -8.24 13.67 10.50
C LEU A 47 -9.21 12.64 9.90
N PRO A 48 -10.55 12.80 10.04
CA PRO A 48 -11.51 11.88 9.43
C PRO A 48 -11.40 11.81 7.91
N GLU A 49 -11.10 12.94 7.26
CA GLU A 49 -11.04 13.04 5.79
C GLU A 49 -9.85 12.27 5.20
N VAL A 50 -8.72 12.21 5.90
CA VAL A 50 -7.50 11.57 5.42
C VAL A 50 -7.30 10.14 5.97
N HIS A 51 -8.16 9.72 6.90
CA HIS A 51 -8.10 8.45 7.63
C HIS A 51 -7.70 7.25 6.77
N GLY A 52 -8.43 7.02 5.67
CA GLY A 52 -8.21 5.85 4.81
C GLY A 52 -6.81 5.81 4.19
N PHE A 53 -6.30 6.96 3.73
CA PHE A 53 -4.96 7.05 3.16
C PHE A 53 -3.86 6.95 4.22
N VAL A 54 -4.09 7.52 5.40
CA VAL A 54 -3.15 7.43 6.53
C VAL A 54 -2.99 5.99 7.01
N LEU A 55 -4.08 5.24 7.19
CA LEU A 55 -3.98 3.82 7.57
C LEU A 55 -3.43 2.95 6.45
N VAL A 56 -3.98 3.06 5.23
CA VAL A 56 -3.65 2.10 4.18
C VAL A 56 -2.30 2.40 3.54
N LEU A 57 -2.01 3.63 3.13
CA LEU A 57 -0.73 3.96 2.51
C LEU A 57 0.34 4.34 3.54
N GLY A 58 -0.04 5.13 4.56
CA GLY A 58 0.88 5.62 5.58
C GLY A 58 1.38 4.54 6.54
N PHE A 59 0.49 3.67 7.02
CA PHE A 59 0.85 2.56 7.90
C PHE A 59 1.13 1.27 7.10
N VAL A 60 0.08 0.62 6.56
CA VAL A 60 0.21 -0.70 5.92
C VAL A 60 1.16 -0.64 4.71
N GLY A 61 1.00 0.36 3.84
CA GLY A 61 1.82 0.57 2.65
C GLY A 61 3.30 0.79 2.99
N THR A 62 3.61 1.54 4.05
CA THR A 62 4.98 1.72 4.53
C THR A 62 5.61 0.40 4.96
N LEU A 63 4.88 -0.45 5.70
CA LEU A 63 5.39 -1.76 6.14
C LEU A 63 5.62 -2.72 4.97
N ILE A 64 4.66 -2.79 4.03
CA ILE A 64 4.80 -3.57 2.80
C ILE A 64 6.04 -3.08 2.02
N ALA A 65 6.14 -1.78 1.81
CA ALA A 65 7.25 -1.20 1.06
C ALA A 65 8.60 -1.42 1.74
N LEU A 66 8.65 -1.38 3.08
CA LEU A 66 9.86 -1.67 3.85
C LEU A 66 10.31 -3.12 3.66
N GLU A 67 9.38 -4.07 3.77
CA GLU A 67 9.68 -5.48 3.55
C GLU A 67 10.19 -5.74 2.13
N ARG A 68 9.50 -5.19 1.11
CA ARG A 68 9.92 -5.33 -0.29
C ARG A 68 11.26 -4.65 -0.57
N ALA A 69 11.52 -3.49 0.03
CA ALA A 69 12.80 -2.81 -0.06
C ALA A 69 13.94 -3.64 0.55
N ILE A 70 13.69 -4.29 1.69
CA ILE A 70 14.64 -5.20 2.33
C ILE A 70 14.91 -6.42 1.44
N ALA A 71 13.87 -7.04 0.87
CA ALA A 71 14.01 -8.16 -0.07
C ALA A 71 14.78 -7.78 -1.35
N LEU A 72 14.60 -6.55 -1.82
CA LEU A 72 15.35 -6.03 -2.96
C LEU A 72 16.84 -5.88 -2.63
N GLY A 73 17.18 -5.48 -1.40
CA GLY A 73 18.57 -5.33 -0.93
C GLY A 73 19.30 -4.12 -1.53
N LYS A 74 18.59 -3.17 -2.14
CA LYS A 74 19.17 -1.96 -2.77
C LYS A 74 18.78 -0.72 -1.98
N ARG A 75 19.72 0.20 -1.77
CA ARG A 75 19.50 1.44 -0.99
C ARG A 75 18.33 2.28 -1.49
N TRP A 76 18.15 2.38 -2.81
CA TRP A 76 17.05 3.15 -3.40
C TRP A 76 15.67 2.56 -3.08
N GLY A 77 15.57 1.26 -2.75
CA GLY A 77 14.29 0.66 -2.37
C GLY A 77 13.66 1.31 -1.13
N MET A 78 14.49 1.91 -0.27
CA MET A 78 14.05 2.63 0.93
C MET A 78 13.32 3.95 0.63
N VAL A 79 13.35 4.44 -0.62
CA VAL A 79 12.60 5.63 -1.04
C VAL A 79 11.10 5.41 -0.91
N ALA A 80 10.61 4.21 -1.25
CA ALA A 80 9.19 3.88 -1.16
C ALA A 80 8.63 3.96 0.27
N PRO A 81 9.16 3.23 1.28
CA PRO A 81 8.66 3.34 2.65
C PRO A 81 8.90 4.74 3.26
N ALA A 82 9.98 5.44 2.88
CA ALA A 82 10.21 6.81 3.34
C ALA A 82 9.08 7.76 2.91
N LEU A 83 8.77 7.75 1.61
CA LEU A 83 7.78 8.64 1.03
C LEU A 83 6.35 8.25 1.43
N LEU A 84 6.04 6.97 1.59
CA LEU A 84 4.72 6.54 2.06
C LEU A 84 4.47 7.00 3.50
N GLY A 85 5.40 6.71 4.41
CA GLY A 85 5.24 7.06 5.83
C GLY A 85 5.28 8.57 6.06
N LEU A 86 6.30 9.25 5.52
CA LEU A 86 6.41 10.71 5.65
C LEU A 86 5.30 11.43 4.88
N GLY A 87 4.93 10.95 3.69
CA GLY A 87 3.86 11.52 2.88
C GLY A 87 2.52 11.51 3.60
N ALA A 88 2.17 10.41 4.26
CA ALA A 88 0.96 10.34 5.09
C ALA A 88 1.03 11.32 6.27
N LEU A 89 2.15 11.40 7.00
CA LEU A 89 2.30 12.37 8.09
C LEU A 89 2.21 13.82 7.59
N LEU A 90 2.70 14.11 6.39
CA LEU A 90 2.56 15.44 5.77
C LEU A 90 1.11 15.81 5.46
N THR A 91 0.21 14.83 5.26
CA THR A 91 -1.24 15.12 5.10
C THR A 91 -1.88 15.61 6.40
N LEU A 92 -1.30 15.24 7.55
CA LEU A 92 -1.71 15.64 8.90
C LEU A 92 -1.05 16.94 9.37
N ALA A 93 0.05 17.34 8.76
CA ALA A 93 0.76 18.56 9.10
C ALA A 93 -0.05 19.82 8.72
N PRO A 94 0.24 20.99 9.34
CA PRO A 94 -0.34 22.29 8.98
C PRO A 94 0.27 22.83 7.66
N LEU A 95 0.30 21.98 6.63
CA LEU A 95 0.79 22.25 5.28
C LEU A 95 -0.37 22.06 4.28
N PRO A 96 -0.22 22.57 3.04
CA PRO A 96 -1.16 22.25 1.97
C PRO A 96 -1.27 20.75 1.78
N LEU A 97 -2.50 20.22 1.79
CA LEU A 97 -2.78 18.78 1.70
C LEU A 97 -2.08 18.12 0.51
N LEU A 98 -2.00 18.85 -0.61
CA LEU A 98 -1.37 18.41 -1.85
C LEU A 98 0.09 17.99 -1.67
N VAL A 99 0.83 18.58 -0.72
CA VAL A 99 2.23 18.20 -0.45
C VAL A 99 2.32 16.74 0.02
N GLY A 100 1.48 16.35 0.99
CA GLY A 100 1.41 14.97 1.46
C GLY A 100 0.86 14.01 0.40
N GLN A 101 -0.16 14.45 -0.35
CA GLN A 101 -0.73 13.65 -1.45
C GLN A 101 0.31 13.34 -2.54
N LEU A 102 1.08 14.34 -2.99
CA LEU A 102 2.12 14.15 -4.00
C LEU A 102 3.28 13.28 -3.47
N ALA A 103 3.62 13.40 -2.18
CA ALA A 103 4.59 12.50 -1.56
C ALA A 103 4.09 11.05 -1.54
N LEU A 104 2.81 10.82 -1.24
CA LEU A 104 2.19 9.49 -1.30
C LEU A 104 2.15 8.93 -2.73
N VAL A 105 1.84 9.75 -3.73
CA VAL A 105 1.95 9.37 -5.16
C VAL A 105 3.36 8.91 -5.47
N ALA A 106 4.37 9.71 -5.12
CA ALA A 106 5.76 9.38 -5.38
C ALA A 106 6.19 8.10 -4.62
N GLY A 107 5.72 7.90 -3.39
CA GLY A 107 5.96 6.70 -2.60
C GLY A 107 5.34 5.44 -3.21
N ALA A 108 4.09 5.53 -3.65
CA ALA A 108 3.39 4.42 -4.30
C ALA A 108 4.02 4.07 -5.67
N LEU A 109 4.40 5.08 -6.47
CA LEU A 109 5.16 4.85 -7.71
C LEU A 109 6.53 4.23 -7.45
N SER A 110 7.21 4.65 -6.37
CA SER A 110 8.48 4.05 -5.95
C SER A 110 8.28 2.58 -5.54
N LEU A 111 7.17 2.24 -4.87
CA LEU A 111 6.83 0.87 -4.54
C LEU A 111 6.60 0.02 -5.80
N VAL A 112 5.86 0.53 -6.79
CA VAL A 112 5.71 -0.11 -8.11
C VAL A 112 7.09 -0.35 -8.75
N ALA A 113 7.98 0.63 -8.70
CA ALA A 113 9.33 0.50 -9.22
C ALA A 113 10.16 -0.58 -8.50
N VAL A 114 9.98 -0.77 -7.17
CA VAL A 114 10.62 -1.84 -6.39
C VAL A 114 10.17 -3.22 -6.86
N TYR A 115 8.91 -3.39 -7.27
CA TYR A 115 8.40 -4.66 -7.76
C TYR A 115 9.00 -5.09 -9.11
N LEU A 116 9.38 -4.16 -9.99
CA LEU A 116 9.99 -4.49 -11.30
C LEU A 116 11.25 -5.38 -11.21
N PRO A 117 12.31 -5.02 -10.46
CA PRO A 117 13.48 -5.88 -10.30
C PRO A 117 13.22 -7.13 -9.46
N LEU A 118 12.23 -7.11 -8.55
CA LEU A 118 11.85 -8.30 -7.80
C LEU A 118 11.21 -9.34 -8.71
N TRP A 119 10.29 -8.91 -9.58
CA TRP A 119 9.65 -9.78 -10.55
C TRP A 119 10.68 -10.35 -11.55
N ARG A 120 11.60 -9.52 -12.06
CA ARG A 120 12.67 -9.99 -12.97
C ARG A 120 13.62 -11.04 -12.37
N ARG A 121 13.64 -11.28 -11.06
CA ARG A 121 14.50 -12.29 -10.44
C ARG A 121 13.95 -13.71 -10.55
N GLN A 122 12.64 -13.88 -10.46
CA GLN A 122 12.01 -15.20 -10.35
C GLN A 122 10.71 -15.36 -11.16
N GLU A 123 10.20 -14.26 -11.74
CA GLU A 123 8.97 -14.20 -12.53
C GLU A 123 7.73 -14.80 -11.83
N ASP A 124 7.70 -14.74 -10.49
CA ASP A 124 6.65 -15.33 -9.66
C ASP A 124 5.31 -14.57 -9.81
N GLU A 125 4.21 -15.32 -9.92
CA GLU A 125 2.86 -14.78 -9.99
C GLU A 125 2.48 -14.01 -8.72
N ALA A 126 2.97 -14.42 -7.54
CA ALA A 126 2.76 -13.71 -6.29
C ALA A 126 3.25 -12.26 -6.39
N VAL A 127 4.46 -12.07 -6.92
CA VAL A 127 5.08 -10.75 -7.08
C VAL A 127 4.31 -9.92 -8.10
N LEU A 128 3.79 -10.52 -9.16
CA LEU A 128 2.97 -9.85 -10.16
C LEU A 128 1.65 -9.34 -9.56
N VAL A 129 0.98 -10.17 -8.77
CA VAL A 129 -0.29 -9.82 -8.09
C VAL A 129 -0.06 -8.69 -7.09
N GLN A 130 1.01 -8.74 -6.31
CA GLN A 130 1.40 -7.66 -5.41
C GLN A 130 1.75 -6.37 -6.15
N ALA A 131 2.45 -6.47 -7.28
CA ALA A 131 2.78 -5.33 -8.12
C ALA A 131 1.52 -4.65 -8.68
N LEU A 132 0.52 -5.43 -9.10
CA LEU A 132 -0.79 -4.91 -9.51
C LEU A 132 -1.47 -4.17 -8.36
N GLY A 133 -1.42 -4.72 -7.14
CA GLY A 133 -1.87 -4.02 -5.94
C GLY A 133 -1.18 -2.66 -5.77
N ALA A 134 0.14 -2.59 -5.91
CA ALA A 134 0.90 -1.34 -5.81
C ALA A 134 0.53 -0.32 -6.92
N VAL A 135 0.19 -0.79 -8.12
CA VAL A 135 -0.33 0.07 -9.19
C VAL A 135 -1.68 0.67 -8.81
N LEU A 136 -2.58 -0.12 -8.20
CA LEU A 136 -3.85 0.39 -7.68
C LEU A 136 -3.64 1.41 -6.55
N ALA A 137 -2.68 1.18 -5.65
CA ALA A 137 -2.30 2.16 -4.64
C ALA A 137 -1.80 3.49 -5.24
N ALA A 138 -0.97 3.42 -6.29
CA ALA A 138 -0.49 4.61 -6.99
C ALA A 138 -1.63 5.34 -7.70
N GLY A 139 -2.55 4.60 -8.34
CA GLY A 139 -3.77 5.16 -8.93
C GLY A 139 -4.67 5.84 -7.90
N ALA A 140 -4.88 5.23 -6.73
CA ALA A 140 -5.63 5.82 -5.64
C ALA A 140 -5.01 7.14 -5.17
N ALA A 141 -3.70 7.15 -4.90
CA ALA A 141 -2.99 8.35 -4.48
C ALA A 141 -3.04 9.46 -5.55
N TRP A 142 -2.92 9.10 -6.83
CA TRP A 142 -2.98 10.04 -7.94
C TRP A 142 -4.37 10.67 -8.08
N LEU A 143 -5.43 9.85 -8.08
CA LEU A 143 -6.80 10.32 -8.15
C LEU A 143 -7.17 11.19 -6.95
N TRP A 144 -6.66 10.84 -5.76
CA TRP A 144 -6.87 11.64 -4.56
C TRP A 144 -6.17 13.01 -4.65
N ALA A 145 -4.93 13.07 -5.15
CA ALA A 145 -4.25 14.32 -5.45
C ALA A 145 -4.98 15.15 -6.51
N GLY A 146 -5.71 14.49 -7.42
CA GLY A 146 -6.61 15.10 -8.40
C GLY A 146 -7.97 15.57 -7.85
N GLY A 147 -8.22 15.43 -6.55
CA GLY A 147 -9.44 15.91 -5.89
C GLY A 147 -10.59 14.90 -5.82
N VAL A 148 -10.36 13.64 -6.19
CA VAL A 148 -11.38 12.59 -6.01
C VAL A 148 -11.54 12.26 -4.52
N GLY A 149 -12.79 12.25 -4.03
CA GLY A 149 -13.10 12.01 -2.62
C GLY A 149 -12.71 10.61 -2.14
N VAL A 150 -12.23 10.52 -0.90
CA VAL A 150 -11.76 9.26 -0.28
C VAL A 150 -12.79 8.12 -0.31
N PRO A 151 -14.10 8.32 -0.07
CA PRO A 151 -15.08 7.23 -0.12
C PRO A 151 -15.11 6.49 -1.47
N VAL A 152 -14.92 7.20 -2.57
CA VAL A 152 -14.90 6.62 -3.94
C VAL A 152 -13.62 5.82 -4.18
N LEU A 153 -12.54 6.13 -3.47
CA LEU A 153 -11.23 5.49 -3.62
C LEU A 153 -11.01 4.31 -2.67
N LEU A 154 -11.93 4.05 -1.73
CA LEU A 154 -11.86 2.90 -0.83
C LEU A 154 -11.66 1.57 -1.58
N PRO A 155 -12.36 1.27 -2.70
CA PRO A 155 -12.12 0.05 -3.46
C PRO A 155 -10.66 -0.11 -3.93
N TRP A 156 -10.00 0.99 -4.29
CA TRP A 156 -8.61 0.98 -4.74
C TRP A 156 -7.65 0.64 -3.61
N LEU A 157 -7.86 1.25 -2.43
CA LEU A 157 -7.08 1.00 -1.22
C LEU A 157 -7.28 -0.43 -0.70
N VAL A 158 -8.52 -0.92 -0.70
CA VAL A 158 -8.86 -2.31 -0.32
C VAL A 158 -8.20 -3.30 -1.27
N ALA A 159 -8.30 -3.08 -2.59
CA ALA A 159 -7.69 -3.97 -3.57
C ALA A 159 -6.16 -4.03 -3.43
N PHE A 160 -5.49 -2.91 -3.16
CA PHE A 160 -4.06 -2.92 -2.86
C PHE A 160 -3.72 -3.89 -1.71
N VAL A 161 -4.44 -3.81 -0.59
CA VAL A 161 -4.20 -4.67 0.58
C VAL A 161 -4.56 -6.12 0.29
N VAL A 162 -5.74 -6.37 -0.29
CA VAL A 162 -6.22 -7.72 -0.61
C VAL A 162 -5.27 -8.44 -1.57
N LEU A 163 -4.87 -7.79 -2.67
CA LEU A 163 -3.93 -8.38 -3.63
C LEU A 163 -2.56 -8.61 -3.00
N THR A 164 -2.13 -7.73 -2.10
CA THR A 164 -0.86 -7.94 -1.39
C THR A 164 -0.90 -9.20 -0.53
N ILE A 165 -1.94 -9.32 0.32
CA ILE A 165 -2.15 -10.48 1.19
C ILE A 165 -2.31 -11.77 0.37
N ALA A 166 -3.12 -11.74 -0.69
CA ALA A 166 -3.34 -12.91 -1.52
C ALA A 166 -2.05 -13.37 -2.20
N GLY A 167 -1.21 -12.44 -2.66
CA GLY A 167 0.11 -12.75 -3.19
C GLY A 167 1.04 -13.42 -2.16
N GLU A 168 1.07 -12.91 -0.92
CA GLU A 168 1.86 -13.54 0.17
C GLU A 168 1.37 -14.95 0.50
N ARG A 169 0.06 -15.19 0.40
CA ARG A 169 -0.56 -16.48 0.71
C ARG A 169 -0.53 -17.45 -0.46
N LEU A 170 -0.02 -17.06 -1.63
CA LEU A 170 -0.03 -17.90 -2.82
C LEU A 170 0.75 -19.21 -2.63
N GLU A 171 1.87 -19.18 -1.91
CA GLU A 171 2.64 -20.39 -1.61
C GLU A 171 1.80 -21.44 -0.85
N LEU A 172 1.02 -20.99 0.13
CA LEU A 172 0.10 -21.86 0.88
C LEU A 172 -1.06 -22.32 0.00
N ALA A 173 -1.58 -21.45 -0.86
CA ALA A 173 -2.66 -21.80 -1.79
C ALA A 173 -2.22 -22.88 -2.79
N ARG A 174 -0.97 -22.85 -3.27
CA ARG A 174 -0.41 -23.89 -4.14
C ARG A 174 -0.42 -25.27 -3.47
N LEU A 175 -0.19 -25.35 -2.16
CA LEU A 175 -0.21 -26.61 -1.41
C LEU A 175 -1.62 -27.20 -1.29
N GLY A 176 -2.65 -26.37 -1.13
CA GLY A 176 -4.03 -26.83 -0.93
C GLY A 176 -4.84 -26.96 -2.22
N MET A 177 -4.62 -26.07 -3.20
CA MET A 177 -5.44 -25.92 -4.41
C MET A 177 -4.73 -26.40 -5.69
N GLY A 178 -3.46 -26.79 -5.58
CA GLY A 178 -2.67 -27.34 -6.67
C GLY A 178 -1.86 -26.29 -7.47
N PRO A 179 -1.17 -26.73 -8.53
CA PRO A 179 -0.19 -25.91 -9.25
C PRO A 179 -0.80 -24.71 -9.98
N ASN A 180 -2.09 -24.76 -10.32
CA ASN A 180 -2.77 -23.69 -11.06
C ASN A 180 -3.20 -22.51 -10.19
N ALA A 181 -3.01 -22.57 -8.86
CA ALA A 181 -3.42 -21.51 -7.95
C ALA A 181 -2.84 -20.13 -8.32
N GLY A 182 -1.61 -20.09 -8.85
CA GLY A 182 -0.97 -18.84 -9.29
C GLY A 182 -1.68 -18.19 -10.47
N ALA A 183 -1.96 -18.97 -11.52
CA ALA A 183 -2.68 -18.49 -12.69
C ALA A 183 -4.11 -18.03 -12.35
N VAL A 184 -4.81 -18.77 -11.49
CA VAL A 184 -6.15 -18.38 -11.00
C VAL A 184 -6.07 -17.08 -10.21
N LEU A 185 -5.07 -16.92 -9.34
CA LEU A 185 -4.91 -15.70 -8.57
C LEU A 185 -4.61 -14.49 -9.47
N VAL A 186 -3.78 -14.65 -10.50
CA VAL A 186 -3.52 -13.58 -11.47
C VAL A 186 -4.81 -13.19 -12.21
N LEU A 187 -5.60 -14.16 -12.64
CA LEU A 187 -6.89 -13.88 -13.28
C LEU A 187 -7.83 -13.10 -12.35
N LEU A 188 -7.98 -13.56 -11.10
CA LEU A 188 -8.79 -12.87 -10.10
C LEU A 188 -8.26 -11.46 -9.80
N ALA A 189 -6.93 -11.29 -9.72
CA ALA A 189 -6.31 -10.00 -9.50
C ALA A 189 -6.62 -9.00 -10.63
N VAL A 190 -6.61 -9.46 -11.89
CA VAL A 190 -7.04 -8.66 -13.04
C VAL A 190 -8.52 -8.32 -12.95
N CYS A 191 -9.38 -9.28 -12.61
CA CYS A 191 -10.81 -9.02 -12.41
C CYS A 191 -11.05 -7.99 -11.29
N VAL A 192 -10.32 -8.08 -10.17
CA VAL A 192 -10.38 -7.09 -9.09
C VAL A 192 -9.97 -5.71 -9.60
N ALA A 193 -8.85 -5.60 -10.33
CA ALA A 193 -8.40 -4.32 -10.88
C ALA A 193 -9.43 -3.72 -11.85
N VAL A 194 -10.04 -4.54 -12.71
CA VAL A 194 -11.12 -4.12 -13.60
C VAL A 194 -12.33 -3.65 -12.80
N GLY A 195 -12.74 -4.38 -11.76
CA GLY A 195 -13.85 -4.00 -10.89
C GLY A 195 -13.61 -2.70 -10.13
N VAL A 196 -12.38 -2.46 -9.67
CA VAL A 196 -11.97 -1.21 -9.04
C VAL A 196 -12.11 -0.04 -10.01
N VAL A 197 -11.58 -0.15 -11.22
CA VAL A 197 -11.71 0.90 -12.25
C VAL A 197 -13.18 1.07 -12.66
N ALA A 198 -13.93 -0.02 -12.82
CA ALA A 198 -15.35 0.03 -13.16
C ALA A 198 -16.18 0.69 -12.05
N SER A 199 -15.86 0.50 -10.77
CA SER A 199 -16.56 1.15 -9.66
C SER A 199 -16.35 2.66 -9.63
N LEU A 200 -15.25 3.17 -10.21
CA LEU A 200 -15.04 4.60 -10.40
C LEU A 200 -15.92 5.17 -11.53
N LEU A 201 -16.08 4.43 -12.63
CA LEU A 201 -16.80 4.90 -13.83
C LEU A 201 -18.32 4.62 -13.76
N ALA A 202 -18.72 3.53 -13.13
CA ALA A 202 -20.09 3.05 -13.01
C ALA A 202 -20.31 2.45 -11.60
N PRO A 203 -20.60 3.28 -10.58
CA PRO A 203 -20.50 2.90 -9.16
C PRO A 203 -21.29 1.65 -8.77
N GLN A 204 -22.56 1.53 -9.19
CA GLN A 204 -23.40 0.39 -8.84
C GLN A 204 -22.96 -0.94 -9.49
N PRO A 205 -22.90 -1.05 -10.83
CA PRO A 205 -22.49 -2.31 -11.46
C PRO A 205 -21.03 -2.64 -11.17
N GLY A 206 -20.14 -1.64 -11.08
CA GLY A 206 -18.73 -1.83 -10.78
C GLY A 206 -18.50 -2.34 -9.35
N SER A 207 -19.19 -1.79 -8.35
CA SER A 207 -19.10 -2.29 -6.98
C SER A 207 -19.69 -3.69 -6.82
N ALA A 208 -20.80 -4.01 -7.50
CA ALA A 208 -21.38 -5.35 -7.51
C ALA A 208 -20.41 -6.37 -8.12
N PHE A 209 -19.82 -6.06 -9.28
CA PHE A 209 -18.84 -6.92 -9.93
C PHE A 209 -17.58 -7.12 -9.05
N LEU A 210 -17.08 -6.04 -8.44
CA LEU A 210 -15.97 -6.12 -7.50
C LEU A 210 -16.31 -7.02 -6.30
N GLY A 211 -17.51 -6.87 -5.72
CA GLY A 211 -18.00 -7.70 -4.62
C GLY A 211 -18.07 -9.18 -4.98
N VAL A 212 -18.61 -9.51 -6.16
CA VAL A 212 -18.65 -10.90 -6.66
C VAL A 212 -17.25 -11.47 -6.89
N THR A 213 -16.31 -10.65 -7.36
CA THR A 213 -14.93 -11.09 -7.60
C THR A 213 -14.17 -11.38 -6.30
N LEU A 214 -14.52 -10.68 -5.21
CA LEU A 214 -13.87 -10.83 -3.90
C LEU A 214 -14.47 -11.96 -3.03
N ALA A 215 -15.65 -12.47 -3.38
CA ALA A 215 -16.38 -13.50 -2.65
C ALA A 215 -15.89 -14.92 -3.00
#